data_AF-A0A958USQ0-F1
#
_entry.id   AF-A0A958USQ0-F1
#
_cell.length_a   1.000
_cell.length_b   1.000
_cell.length_c   1.000
_cell.angle_alpha   90.00
_cell.angle_beta   90.00
_cell.angle_gamma   90.00
#
_symmetry.space_group_name_H-M   'P 1'
#
loop_
_entity.id
_entity.type
_entity.pdbx_description
1 polymer ?
#
loop_
_entity_poly.entity_id
_entity_poly.type
_entity_poly.pdbx_seq_one_letter_code
_entity_poly.pdbx_strand_id
1 'polypeptide(L)'
;SLRNLKAYLGISKNEPQQLLSTSYLRASILNTLQKSSALKTNFIFRKKYRAGVTQDKDSHQTTLEFYDNLRDSDYVVCVRGAGNFSVRFYETLAMGRIPVFINTDSPLPLDNLIDWKKHVIWVDYKERTQVAQKVKEFHEALSNNDFIDLQQANRNLWKEKLTLNSFFESFFEKSF
;
A
#
# COMPACT_ATOMS: atom_id res chain seq x y z
N SER A 1 12.61 -19.01 -7.45
CA SER A 1 12.73 -18.01 -8.54
C SER A 1 14.16 -18.03 -9.05
N LEU A 2 14.35 -17.95 -10.37
CA LEU A 2 15.66 -17.80 -11.04
C LEU A 2 16.49 -16.65 -10.44
N ARG A 3 15.84 -15.57 -10.00
CA ARG A 3 16.50 -14.46 -9.32
C ARG A 3 17.13 -14.89 -7.99
N ASN A 4 16.38 -15.55 -7.11
CA ASN A 4 16.90 -15.99 -5.82
C ASN A 4 18.01 -17.02 -6.00
N LEU A 5 17.87 -17.93 -6.98
CA LEU A 5 18.92 -18.90 -7.28
C LEU A 5 20.22 -18.19 -7.69
N LYS A 6 20.14 -17.20 -8.58
CA LYS A 6 21.30 -16.37 -8.97
C LYS A 6 21.89 -15.59 -7.80
N ALA A 7 21.06 -15.08 -6.89
CA ALA A 7 21.52 -14.41 -5.67
C ALA A 7 22.28 -15.37 -4.73
N TYR A 8 21.69 -16.54 -4.44
CA TYR A 8 22.32 -17.56 -3.58
C TYR A 8 23.61 -18.14 -4.18
N LEU A 9 23.70 -18.21 -5.51
CA LEU A 9 24.91 -18.64 -6.21
C LEU A 9 25.96 -17.52 -6.36
N GLY A 10 25.72 -16.31 -5.82
CA GLY A 10 26.62 -15.16 -5.95
C GLY A 10 26.72 -14.59 -7.37
N ILE A 11 25.89 -15.07 -8.30
CA ILE A 11 25.84 -14.65 -9.71
C ILE A 11 25.17 -13.27 -9.85
N SER A 12 24.42 -12.84 -8.83
CA SER A 12 23.73 -11.55 -8.82
C SER A 12 23.91 -10.85 -7.49
N LYS A 13 24.11 -9.52 -7.52
CA LYS A 13 24.09 -8.64 -6.33
C LYS A 13 22.68 -8.37 -5.78
N ASN A 14 21.64 -8.86 -6.47
CA ASN A 14 20.27 -8.66 -6.02
C ASN A 14 20.00 -9.49 -4.77
N GLU A 15 19.36 -8.91 -3.76
CA GLU A 15 18.91 -9.68 -2.61
C GLU A 15 17.80 -10.69 -3.01
N PRO A 16 17.80 -11.90 -2.41
CA PRO A 16 16.74 -12.86 -2.60
C PRO A 16 15.42 -12.31 -2.04
N GLN A 17 14.34 -12.51 -2.78
CA GLN A 17 13.00 -12.06 -2.38
C GLN A 17 12.10 -13.23 -2.02
N GLN A 18 11.28 -13.08 -0.99
CA GLN A 18 10.30 -14.11 -0.64
C GLN A 18 9.38 -14.42 -1.83
N LEU A 19 9.34 -15.69 -2.25
CA LEU A 19 8.47 -16.13 -3.34
C LEU A 19 7.02 -16.19 -2.83
N LEU A 20 6.25 -15.13 -3.11
CA LEU A 20 4.87 -14.98 -2.66
C LEU A 20 3.96 -14.77 -3.86
N SER A 21 2.86 -15.51 -3.91
CA SER A 21 1.73 -15.12 -4.77
C SER A 21 1.09 -13.89 -4.16
N THR A 22 1.46 -12.71 -4.67
CA THR A 22 1.01 -11.43 -4.11
C THR A 22 -0.49 -11.22 -4.25
N SER A 23 -1.09 -11.74 -5.33
CA SER A 23 -2.54 -11.82 -5.50
C SER A 23 -3.21 -12.68 -4.43
N TYR A 24 -2.64 -13.85 -4.12
CA TYR A 24 -3.16 -14.71 -3.05
C TYR A 24 -3.01 -14.07 -1.68
N LEU A 25 -1.84 -13.48 -1.39
CA LEU A 25 -1.60 -12.76 -0.15
C LEU A 25 -2.64 -11.65 0.05
N ARG A 26 -2.85 -10.80 -0.95
CA ARG A 26 -3.87 -9.75 -0.89
C ARG A 26 -5.26 -10.35 -0.64
N ALA A 27 -5.65 -11.39 -1.39
CA ALA A 27 -6.95 -12.03 -1.23
C ALA A 27 -7.15 -12.59 0.19
N SER A 28 -6.12 -13.23 0.75
CA SER A 28 -6.13 -13.74 2.14
C SER A 28 -6.32 -12.62 3.17
N ILE A 29 -5.68 -11.47 2.98
CA ILE A 29 -5.86 -10.30 3.85
C ILE A 29 -7.27 -9.72 3.75
N LEU A 30 -7.78 -9.53 2.53
CA LEU A 30 -9.15 -9.03 2.34
C LEU A 30 -10.18 -9.97 2.97
N ASN A 31 -10.01 -11.29 2.81
CA ASN A 31 -10.88 -12.29 3.43
C ASN A 31 -10.81 -12.25 4.96
N THR A 32 -9.63 -12.01 5.54
CA THR A 32 -9.47 -11.85 6.98
C THR A 32 -10.23 -10.62 7.49
N LEU A 33 -10.11 -9.50 6.79
CA LEU A 33 -10.81 -8.26 7.13
C LEU A 33 -12.34 -8.39 6.99
N GLN A 34 -12.81 -9.04 5.92
CA GLN A 34 -14.24 -9.21 5.64
C GLN A 34 -14.95 -10.09 6.69
N LYS A 35 -14.22 -11.01 7.34
CA LYS A 35 -14.75 -11.86 8.41
C LYS A 35 -14.80 -11.16 9.77
N SER A 36 -14.15 -10.02 9.91
CA SER A 36 -14.15 -9.27 11.17
C SER A 36 -15.46 -8.51 11.33
N SER A 37 -16.14 -8.71 12.46
CA SER A 37 -17.32 -7.91 12.82
C SER A 37 -16.97 -6.48 13.24
N ALA A 38 -15.69 -6.20 13.53
CA ALA A 38 -15.24 -4.88 13.94
C ALA A 38 -15.07 -3.88 12.79
N LEU A 39 -15.14 -4.33 11.53
CA LEU A 39 -14.82 -3.51 10.36
C LEU A 39 -15.95 -3.55 9.33
N LYS A 40 -16.26 -2.38 8.76
CA LYS A 40 -17.10 -2.29 7.56
C LYS A 40 -16.20 -2.37 6.32
N THR A 41 -16.37 -3.41 5.51
CA THR A 41 -15.59 -3.59 4.27
C THR A 41 -16.43 -3.30 3.03
N ASN A 42 -15.82 -2.69 2.01
CA ASN A 42 -16.45 -2.36 0.71
C ASN A 42 -15.63 -2.92 -0.48
N PHE A 43 -15.02 -4.08 -0.34
CA PHE A 43 -14.07 -4.60 -1.33
C PHE A 43 -14.73 -4.98 -2.67
N ILE A 44 -14.08 -4.56 -3.78
CA ILE A 44 -14.45 -4.96 -5.14
C ILE A 44 -13.54 -6.11 -5.60
N PHE A 45 -14.08 -7.32 -5.67
CA PHE A 45 -13.36 -8.51 -6.14
C PHE A 45 -13.51 -8.69 -7.66
N ARG A 46 -12.40 -8.97 -8.34
CA ARG A 46 -12.36 -9.22 -9.80
C ARG A 46 -11.49 -10.43 -10.10
N LYS A 47 -11.86 -11.22 -11.13
CA LYS A 47 -11.09 -12.39 -11.57
C LYS A 47 -9.74 -12.01 -12.19
N LYS A 48 -9.66 -10.83 -12.83
CA LYS A 48 -8.46 -10.28 -13.46
C LYS A 48 -8.21 -8.85 -12.98
N TYR A 49 -6.96 -8.43 -12.98
CA TYR A 49 -6.58 -7.04 -12.71
C TYR A 49 -7.31 -6.10 -13.68
N ARG A 50 -7.90 -5.01 -13.16
CA ARG A 50 -8.77 -4.09 -13.90
C ARG A 50 -9.86 -4.80 -14.74
N ALA A 51 -10.43 -5.89 -14.23
CA ALA A 51 -11.39 -6.73 -14.95
C ALA A 51 -10.87 -7.30 -16.30
N GLY A 52 -9.56 -7.25 -16.56
CA GLY A 52 -8.98 -7.63 -17.84
C GLY A 52 -8.93 -6.50 -18.87
N VAL A 53 -9.27 -5.27 -18.50
CA VAL A 53 -9.20 -4.10 -19.38
C VAL A 53 -7.75 -3.79 -19.77
N THR A 54 -7.49 -3.74 -21.08
CA THR A 54 -6.17 -3.48 -21.67
C THR A 54 -6.12 -2.17 -22.45
N GLN A 55 -7.25 -1.67 -22.93
CA GLN A 55 -7.39 -0.41 -23.69
C GLN A 55 -8.15 0.64 -22.87
N ASP A 56 -7.94 1.93 -23.19
CA ASP A 56 -8.63 3.08 -22.60
C ASP A 56 -8.69 3.08 -21.07
N LYS A 57 -7.59 2.63 -20.44
CA LYS A 57 -7.55 2.38 -18.99
C LYS A 57 -7.89 3.60 -18.16
N ASP A 58 -7.55 4.79 -18.63
CA ASP A 58 -7.71 6.03 -17.86
C ASP A 58 -9.16 6.51 -17.82
N SER A 59 -9.94 6.24 -18.87
CA SER A 59 -11.35 6.64 -18.98
C SER A 59 -12.33 5.49 -18.72
N HIS A 60 -11.85 4.25 -18.62
CA HIS A 60 -12.71 3.09 -18.39
C HIS A 60 -13.38 3.12 -17.01
N GLN A 61 -14.65 2.69 -16.95
CA GLN A 61 -15.44 2.52 -15.74
C GLN A 61 -14.72 1.82 -14.58
N THR A 62 -13.81 0.86 -14.84
CA THR A 62 -13.10 0.14 -13.78
C THR A 62 -12.11 1.03 -13.02
N THR A 63 -11.62 2.09 -13.65
CA THR A 63 -10.79 3.12 -13.03
C THR A 63 -11.65 4.07 -12.19
N LEU A 64 -12.84 4.46 -12.67
CA LEU A 64 -13.81 5.22 -11.86
C LEU A 64 -14.21 4.45 -10.60
N GLU A 65 -14.62 3.19 -10.75
CA GLU A 65 -14.94 2.30 -9.63
C GLU A 65 -13.79 2.14 -8.62
N PHE A 66 -12.55 2.19 -9.11
CA PHE A 66 -11.39 2.12 -8.24
C PHE A 66 -11.24 3.40 -7.41
N TYR A 67 -11.34 4.58 -8.02
CA TYR A 67 -11.23 5.85 -7.30
C TYR A 67 -12.43 6.12 -6.39
N ASP A 68 -13.64 5.74 -6.81
CA ASP A 68 -14.82 5.76 -5.95
C ASP A 68 -14.61 4.88 -4.73
N ASN A 69 -14.09 3.66 -4.90
CA ASN A 69 -13.78 2.78 -3.79
C ASN A 69 -12.72 3.37 -2.85
N LEU A 70 -11.68 4.03 -3.37
CA LEU A 70 -10.69 4.73 -2.53
C LEU A 70 -11.32 5.92 -1.80
N ARG A 71 -12.18 6.70 -2.47
CA ARG A 71 -12.89 7.82 -1.86
C ARG A 71 -13.80 7.34 -0.73
N ASP A 72 -14.50 6.23 -0.92
CA ASP A 72 -15.50 5.74 0.03
C ASP A 72 -14.89 4.80 1.10
N SER A 73 -13.57 4.84 1.28
CA SER A 73 -12.81 4.05 2.26
C SER A 73 -11.90 4.91 3.12
N ASP A 74 -11.93 4.72 4.43
CA ASP A 74 -11.00 5.35 5.37
C ASP A 74 -9.60 4.73 5.29
N TYR A 75 -9.58 3.39 5.21
CA TYR A 75 -8.39 2.55 5.23
C TYR A 75 -8.29 1.72 3.96
N VAL A 76 -7.09 1.64 3.36
CA VAL A 76 -6.90 0.92 2.10
C VAL A 76 -5.76 -0.10 2.21
N VAL A 77 -6.09 -1.37 1.96
CA VAL A 77 -5.11 -2.47 1.98
C VAL A 77 -4.07 -2.32 0.87
N CYS A 78 -2.81 -2.18 1.27
CA CYS A 78 -1.66 -1.99 0.41
C CYS A 78 -0.68 -3.15 0.57
N VAL A 79 -0.60 -3.97 -0.47
CA VAL A 79 0.31 -5.11 -0.59
C VAL A 79 1.11 -4.92 -1.88
N ARG A 80 2.40 -5.30 -1.88
CA ARG A 80 3.22 -5.24 -3.09
C ARG A 80 2.62 -6.04 -4.25
N GLY A 81 2.86 -5.59 -5.48
CA GLY A 81 2.41 -6.22 -6.72
C GLY A 81 3.40 -7.25 -7.27
N ALA A 82 3.58 -7.26 -8.59
CA ALA A 82 4.64 -8.06 -9.23
C ALA A 82 6.04 -7.52 -8.94
N GLY A 83 6.16 -6.21 -8.66
CA GLY A 83 7.36 -5.58 -8.12
C GLY A 83 7.40 -5.56 -6.59
N ASN A 84 8.43 -4.96 -6.02
CA ASN A 84 8.63 -4.77 -4.58
C ASN A 84 7.90 -3.54 -4.00
N PHE A 85 6.89 -3.02 -4.70
CA PHE A 85 6.10 -1.86 -4.28
C PHE A 85 4.62 -2.05 -4.60
N SER A 86 3.77 -1.19 -4.02
CA SER A 86 2.33 -1.17 -4.28
C SER A 86 1.93 0.16 -4.91
N VAL A 87 1.43 0.15 -6.15
CA VAL A 87 0.88 1.37 -6.79
C VAL A 87 -0.26 1.96 -5.94
N ARG A 88 -1.11 1.08 -5.41
CA ARG A 88 -2.23 1.42 -4.54
C ARG A 88 -1.80 2.18 -3.29
N PHE A 89 -0.60 1.96 -2.78
CA PHE A 89 -0.07 2.72 -1.65
C PHE A 89 0.02 4.21 -1.96
N TYR A 90 0.58 4.56 -3.11
CA TYR A 90 0.69 5.95 -3.56
C TYR A 90 -0.67 6.55 -3.90
N GLU A 91 -1.54 5.79 -4.57
CA GLU A 91 -2.92 6.22 -4.88
C GLU A 91 -3.72 6.49 -3.59
N THR A 92 -3.50 5.69 -2.54
CA THR A 92 -4.13 5.87 -1.23
C THR A 92 -3.69 7.18 -0.57
N LEU A 93 -2.38 7.43 -0.53
CA LEU A 93 -1.83 8.69 0.00
C LEU A 93 -2.28 9.89 -0.85
N ALA A 94 -2.32 9.75 -2.17
CA ALA A 94 -2.83 10.76 -3.07
C ALA A 94 -4.29 11.14 -2.76
N MET A 95 -5.11 10.18 -2.31
CA MET A 95 -6.49 10.43 -1.89
C MET A 95 -6.61 10.88 -0.42
N GLY A 96 -5.51 11.07 0.29
CA GLY A 96 -5.50 11.39 1.72
C GLY A 96 -6.03 10.25 2.59
N ARG A 97 -6.08 9.03 2.08
CA ARG A 97 -6.54 7.85 2.83
C ARG A 97 -5.39 7.23 3.60
N ILE A 98 -5.70 6.35 4.56
CA ILE A 98 -4.69 5.74 5.42
C ILE A 98 -4.33 4.35 4.88
N PRO A 99 -3.07 4.11 4.46
CA PRO A 99 -2.65 2.79 4.00
C PRO A 99 -2.64 1.77 5.15
N VAL A 100 -3.21 0.60 4.90
CA VAL A 100 -2.92 -0.62 5.68
C VAL A 100 -1.80 -1.34 4.96
N PHE A 101 -0.56 -1.04 5.36
CA PHE A 101 0.64 -1.49 4.68
C PHE A 101 1.07 -2.87 5.21
N ILE A 102 1.00 -3.87 4.33
CA ILE A 102 1.49 -5.22 4.64
C ILE A 102 2.97 -5.31 4.24
N ASN A 103 3.86 -5.18 5.23
CA ASN A 103 5.29 -5.22 5.02
C ASN A 103 5.75 -6.65 4.70
N THR A 104 6.27 -6.83 3.48
CA THR A 104 6.85 -8.09 2.96
C THR A 104 8.30 -7.88 2.54
N ASP A 105 9.02 -7.05 3.29
CA ASP A 105 10.34 -6.51 2.93
C ASP A 105 10.25 -5.66 1.65
N SER A 106 9.23 -4.80 1.61
CA SER A 106 9.00 -3.87 0.50
C SER A 106 9.63 -2.53 0.86
N PRO A 107 10.65 -2.05 0.13
CA PRO A 107 11.24 -0.76 0.41
C PRO A 107 10.22 0.35 0.16
N LEU A 108 10.17 1.33 1.05
CA LEU A 108 9.40 2.54 0.89
C LEU A 108 10.34 3.69 0.47
N PRO A 109 9.87 4.63 -0.36
CA PRO A 109 10.72 5.73 -0.83
C PRO A 109 11.07 6.66 0.32
N LEU A 110 12.26 7.27 0.26
CA LEU A 110 12.70 8.29 1.21
C LEU A 110 12.53 7.82 2.68
N ASP A 111 12.78 6.54 2.97
CA ASP A 111 12.62 5.95 4.32
C ASP A 111 13.53 6.58 5.38
N ASN A 112 14.64 7.18 4.95
CA ASN A 112 15.53 8.01 5.75
C ASN A 112 14.99 9.43 6.04
N LEU A 113 13.86 9.83 5.45
CA LEU A 113 13.23 11.15 5.60
C LEU A 113 11.80 11.04 6.14
N ILE A 114 11.07 10.01 5.71
CA ILE A 114 9.67 9.81 6.05
C ILE A 114 9.58 8.75 7.14
N ASP A 115 9.06 9.16 8.30
CA ASP A 115 8.69 8.25 9.37
C ASP A 115 7.37 7.55 9.02
N TRP A 116 7.46 6.52 8.18
CA TRP A 116 6.30 5.84 7.59
C TRP A 116 5.31 5.31 8.62
N LYS A 117 5.77 4.92 9.81
CA LYS A 117 4.89 4.39 10.88
C LYS A 117 3.93 5.44 11.42
N LYS A 118 4.17 6.73 11.19
CA LYS A 118 3.22 7.81 11.50
C LYS A 118 2.10 7.97 10.46
N HIS A 119 2.31 7.45 9.25
CA HIS A 119 1.41 7.67 8.12
C HIS A 119 0.50 6.48 7.81
N VAL A 120 0.89 5.28 8.27
CA VAL A 120 0.30 4.01 7.83
C VAL A 120 0.04 3.09 9.01
N ILE A 121 -0.95 2.22 8.86
CA ILE A 121 -1.06 1.04 9.72
C ILE A 121 -0.02 0.04 9.24
N TRP A 122 1.07 -0.07 10.00
CA TRP A 122 2.17 -0.98 9.71
C TRP A 122 1.83 -2.40 10.19
N VAL A 123 1.78 -3.35 9.26
CA VAL A 123 1.53 -4.76 9.57
C VAL A 123 2.65 -5.59 8.99
N ASP A 124 3.50 -6.16 9.84
CA ASP A 124 4.53 -7.07 9.36
C ASP A 124 3.91 -8.35 8.80
N TYR A 125 4.53 -8.94 7.79
CA TYR A 125 4.01 -10.14 7.13
C TYR A 125 3.66 -11.27 8.12
N LYS A 126 4.44 -11.41 9.19
CA LYS A 126 4.21 -12.42 10.24
C LYS A 126 2.94 -12.15 11.05
N GLU A 127 2.53 -10.90 11.17
CA GLU A 127 1.36 -10.46 11.93
C GLU A 127 0.11 -10.30 11.06
N ARG A 128 0.19 -10.61 9.77
CA ARG A 128 -0.86 -10.35 8.77
C ARG A 128 -2.23 -10.97 9.11
N THR A 129 -2.27 -12.03 9.91
CA THR A 129 -3.52 -12.64 10.40
C THR A 129 -4.23 -11.78 11.44
N GLN A 130 -3.51 -10.87 12.10
CA GLN A 130 -4.00 -9.91 13.08
C GLN A 130 -4.35 -8.56 12.45
N VAL A 131 -4.35 -8.45 11.11
CA VAL A 131 -4.58 -7.19 10.38
C VAL A 131 -5.87 -6.49 10.81
N ALA A 132 -6.95 -7.23 11.07
CA ALA A 132 -8.22 -6.65 11.50
C ALA A 132 -8.13 -6.01 12.88
N GLN A 133 -7.43 -6.69 13.81
CA GLN A 133 -7.20 -6.19 15.16
C GLN A 133 -6.33 -4.93 15.14
N LYS A 134 -5.24 -4.94 14.36
CA LYS A 134 -4.37 -3.77 14.21
C LYS A 134 -5.09 -2.56 13.62
N VAL A 135 -5.99 -2.76 12.64
CA VAL A 135 -6.79 -1.65 12.10
C VAL A 135 -7.72 -1.09 13.17
N LYS A 136 -8.40 -1.96 13.93
CA LYS A 136 -9.28 -1.56 15.03
C LYS A 136 -8.52 -0.75 16.09
N GLU A 137 -7.44 -1.31 16.62
CA GLU A 137 -6.61 -0.66 17.65
C GLU A 137 -6.05 0.68 17.19
N PHE A 138 -5.60 0.75 15.95
CA PHE A 138 -5.10 2.00 15.38
C PHE A 138 -6.19 3.06 15.31
N HIS A 139 -7.41 2.71 14.86
CA HIS A 139 -8.51 3.66 14.78
C HIS A 139 -8.99 4.10 16.17
N GLU A 140 -9.10 3.17 17.12
CA GLU A 140 -9.53 3.47 18.49
C GLU A 140 -8.53 4.35 19.26
N ALA A 141 -7.26 4.34 18.87
CA ALA A 141 -6.24 5.21 19.45
C ALA A 141 -6.29 6.66 18.93
N LEU A 142 -7.04 6.94 17.85
CA LEU A 142 -7.15 8.28 17.27
C LEU A 142 -8.39 8.99 17.79
N SER A 143 -8.26 10.28 18.11
CA SER A 143 -9.43 11.14 18.15
C SER A 143 -9.93 11.43 16.73
N ASN A 144 -11.16 11.93 16.61
CA ASN A 144 -11.69 12.37 15.31
C ASN A 144 -10.80 13.44 14.64
N ASN A 145 -10.20 14.33 15.43
CA ASN A 145 -9.29 15.35 14.91
C ASN A 145 -7.99 14.72 14.43
N ASP A 146 -7.37 13.84 15.23
CA ASP A 146 -6.13 13.15 14.82
C ASP A 146 -6.34 12.32 13.55
N PHE A 147 -7.52 11.71 13.40
CA PHE A 147 -7.89 10.97 12.20
C PHE A 147 -7.96 11.87 10.96
N ILE A 148 -8.59 13.05 11.07
CA ILE A 148 -8.67 14.03 9.98
C ILE A 148 -7.28 14.59 9.67
N ASP A 149 -6.50 14.93 10.70
CA ASP A 149 -5.15 15.48 10.56
C ASP A 149 -4.22 14.48 9.86
N LEU A 150 -4.33 13.19 10.19
CA LEU A 150 -3.60 12.13 9.51
C LEU A 150 -3.98 12.00 8.03
N GLN A 151 -5.26 12.13 7.69
CA GLN A 151 -5.70 12.13 6.29
C GLN A 151 -5.11 13.32 5.51
N GLN A 152 -5.11 14.50 6.11
CA GLN A 152 -4.51 15.70 5.52
C GLN A 152 -2.98 15.56 5.39
N ALA A 153 -2.31 15.05 6.41
CA ALA A 153 -0.88 14.80 6.41
C ALA A 153 -0.48 13.81 5.31
N ASN A 154 -1.25 12.74 5.11
CA ASN A 154 -1.01 11.79 4.02
C ASN A 154 -1.18 12.42 2.63
N ARG A 155 -2.19 13.28 2.44
CA ARG A 155 -2.37 14.02 1.19
C ARG A 155 -1.21 14.98 0.93
N ASN A 156 -0.77 15.70 1.95
CA ASN A 156 0.32 16.67 1.84
C ASN A 156 1.65 15.97 1.57
N LEU A 157 1.95 14.89 2.30
CA LEU A 157 3.11 14.04 2.05
C LEU A 157 3.19 13.60 0.58
N TRP A 158 2.07 13.14 0.01
CA TRP A 158 2.04 12.75 -1.39
C TRP A 158 2.36 13.93 -2.32
N LYS A 159 1.71 15.08 -2.12
CA LYS A 159 1.91 16.27 -2.96
C LYS A 159 3.36 16.77 -2.93
N GLU A 160 3.94 16.83 -1.74
CA GLU A 160 5.21 17.50 -1.48
C GLU A 160 6.43 16.61 -1.64
N LYS A 161 6.28 15.28 -1.57
CA LYS A 161 7.43 14.36 -1.57
C LYS A 161 7.33 13.21 -2.55
N LEU A 162 6.12 12.86 -3.00
CA LEU A 162 5.87 11.64 -3.79
C LEU A 162 5.28 11.91 -5.17
N THR A 163 5.14 13.19 -5.56
CA THR A 163 4.97 13.57 -6.97
C THR A 163 6.30 13.47 -7.70
N LEU A 164 6.27 13.28 -9.02
CA LEU A 164 7.50 13.04 -9.80
C LEU A 164 8.55 14.13 -9.57
N ASN A 165 8.15 15.40 -9.67
CA ASN A 165 9.06 16.55 -9.53
C ASN A 165 9.62 16.61 -8.10
N SER A 166 8.76 16.62 -7.09
CA SER A 166 9.20 16.79 -5.70
C SER A 166 9.97 15.58 -5.15
N PHE A 167 9.70 14.38 -5.68
CA PHE A 167 10.50 13.20 -5.38
C PHE A 167 11.94 13.37 -5.88
N PHE A 168 12.13 13.82 -7.13
CA PHE A 168 13.47 14.05 -7.67
C PHE A 168 14.19 15.19 -6.95
N GLU A 169 13.52 16.30 -6.64
CA GLU A 169 14.09 17.39 -5.84
C GLU A 169 14.59 16.86 -4.48
N SER A 170 13.74 16.16 -3.74
CA SER A 170 14.08 15.58 -2.42
C SER A 170 15.19 14.54 -2.50
N PHE A 171 15.29 13.81 -3.62
CA PHE A 171 16.33 12.81 -3.85
C PHE A 171 17.68 13.44 -4.21
N PHE A 172 17.69 14.48 -5.04
CA PHE A 172 18.90 15.15 -5.50
C PHE A 172 19.49 16.13 -4.47
N GLU A 173 18.68 16.79 -3.65
CA GLU A 173 19.17 17.62 -2.52
C GLU A 173 20.05 16.84 -1.54
N LYS A 174 19.96 15.50 -1.54
CA LYS A 174 20.76 14.60 -0.70
C LYS A 174 21.88 13.86 -1.42
N SER A 175 21.97 13.99 -2.74
CA SER A 175 23.01 13.33 -3.54
C SER A 175 24.29 14.17 -3.67
N PHE A 176 24.35 15.32 -2.98
CA PHE A 176 25.49 16.23 -2.89
C PHE A 176 25.75 16.63 -1.44
#